data_AF-A0A257LKL3-F1
#
_entry.id   AF-A0A257LKL3-F1
#
_cell.length_a   1.000
_cell.length_b   1.000
_cell.length_c   1.000
_cell.angle_alpha   90.00
_cell.angle_beta   90.00
_cell.angle_gamma   90.00
#
_symmetry.space_group_name_H-M   'P 1'
#
loop_
_entity.id
_entity.type
_entity.pdbx_description
1 polymer ?
#
loop_
_entity_poly.entity_id
_entity_poly.type
_entity_poly.pdbx_seq_one_letter_code
_entity_poly.pdbx_strand_id
1 'polypeptide(L)' 'MNFLRFPASLSAVALLLVNLPAAGADPTPTPGYETKSVEGWKVLVSDQLLKESPEPTAQALKLLGVQL' A
#
# COMPACT_ATOMS: atom_id res chain seq x y z
N MET A 1 14.72 -27.75 -46.55
CA MET A 1 15.70 -26.71 -46.17
C MET A 1 15.02 -25.36 -46.26
N ASN A 2 14.76 -24.75 -45.10
CA ASN A 2 14.34 -23.36 -44.94
C ASN A 2 15.38 -22.43 -45.54
N PHE A 3 14.98 -21.32 -46.18
CA PHE A 3 15.60 -20.00 -46.00
C PHE A 3 14.76 -18.88 -46.66
N LEU A 4 14.36 -17.93 -45.81
CA LEU A 4 14.26 -16.48 -46.03
C LEU A 4 13.29 -15.92 -47.07
N ARG A 5 12.12 -15.48 -46.58
CA ARG A 5 11.60 -14.13 -46.80
C ARG A 5 10.34 -13.92 -45.97
N PHE A 6 10.29 -12.87 -45.15
CA PHE A 6 9.14 -12.03 -44.77
C PHE A 6 9.57 -11.10 -43.61
N PRO A 7 8.95 -9.93 -43.47
CA PRO A 7 9.63 -8.66 -43.71
C PRO A 7 10.10 -7.95 -42.43
N ALA A 8 10.98 -6.99 -42.65
CA ALA A 8 11.28 -5.93 -41.71
C ALA A 8 9.99 -5.28 -41.17
N SER A 9 9.66 -5.58 -39.93
CA SER A 9 8.91 -4.70 -39.04
C SER A 9 9.21 -5.14 -37.61
N LEU A 10 10.38 -4.72 -37.12
CA LEU A 10 10.75 -4.78 -35.69
C LEU A 10 9.98 -3.67 -34.93
N SER A 11 8.67 -3.57 -35.15
CA SER A 11 7.75 -2.78 -34.33
C SER A 11 6.92 -3.76 -33.51
N ALA A 12 7.49 -4.22 -32.42
CA ALA A 12 6.74 -4.69 -31.26
C ALA A 12 7.62 -4.47 -30.04
N VAL A 13 7.67 -3.20 -29.65
CA VAL A 13 7.93 -2.69 -28.31
C VAL A 13 7.72 -3.79 -27.26
N ALA A 14 8.81 -4.40 -26.79
CA ALA A 14 8.78 -5.23 -25.61
C ALA A 14 8.64 -4.28 -24.40
N LEU A 15 7.39 -3.92 -24.08
CA LEU A 15 7.03 -3.31 -22.80
C LEU A 15 7.39 -4.32 -21.71
N LEU A 16 8.61 -4.22 -21.18
CA LEU A 16 8.95 -4.81 -19.89
C LEU A 16 7.98 -4.19 -18.88
N LEU A 17 6.98 -4.95 -18.47
CA LEU A 17 6.16 -4.68 -17.30
C LEU A 17 7.08 -4.69 -16.09
N VAL A 18 7.64 -3.53 -15.76
CA VAL A 18 8.26 -3.29 -14.47
C VAL A 18 7.13 -3.41 -13.46
N ASN A 19 7.08 -4.56 -12.77
CA ASN A 19 6.24 -4.74 -11.59
C ASN A 19 6.83 -3.87 -10.47
N LEU A 20 6.62 -2.55 -10.57
CA LEU A 20 6.87 -1.65 -9.47
C LEU A 20 5.94 -2.10 -8.34
N PRO A 21 6.46 -2.55 -7.18
CA PRO A 21 5.61 -2.65 -6.02
C PRO A 21 5.02 -1.26 -5.83
N ALA A 22 3.69 -1.14 -5.93
CA ALA A 22 2.98 0.05 -5.54
C ALA A 22 3.29 0.23 -4.06
N ALA A 23 4.36 0.96 -3.75
CA ALA A 23 4.65 1.41 -2.41
C ALA A 23 3.42 2.22 -2.03
N GLY A 24 2.60 1.63 -1.14
CA GLY A 24 1.38 2.28 -0.67
C GLY A 24 1.75 3.67 -0.23
N ALA A 25 1.21 4.67 -0.92
CA ALA A 25 1.52 6.07 -0.64
C ALA A 25 1.29 6.31 0.86
N ASP A 26 2.29 6.89 1.52
CA ASP A 26 2.16 7.20 2.94
C ASP A 26 0.91 8.07 3.13
N PRO A 27 0.00 7.72 4.05
CA PRO A 27 -1.21 8.48 4.26
C PRO A 27 -0.81 9.92 4.61
N THR A 28 -1.40 10.87 3.90
CA THR A 28 -1.16 12.29 4.13
C THR A 28 -1.48 12.59 5.60
N PRO A 29 -0.57 13.26 6.33
CA PRO A 29 -0.81 13.59 7.73
C PRO A 29 -2.11 14.39 7.85
N THR A 30 -3.06 13.84 8.61
CA THR A 30 -4.38 14.45 8.82
C THR A 30 -4.36 15.14 10.18
N PRO A 31 -4.61 16.45 10.27
CA PRO A 31 -4.63 17.15 11.55
C PRO A 31 -5.62 16.52 12.54
N GLY A 32 -5.20 16.32 13.79
CA GLY A 32 -6.02 15.68 14.82
C GLY A 32 -6.05 14.14 14.76
N TYR A 33 -5.22 13.53 13.91
CA TYR A 33 -5.06 12.09 13.81
C TYR A 33 -3.58 11.70 13.88
N GLU A 34 -3.29 10.68 14.68
CA GLU A 34 -1.99 10.03 14.74
C GLU A 34 -1.99 8.79 13.83
N THR A 35 -0.95 8.62 13.02
CA THR A 35 -0.77 7.40 12.21
C THR A 35 -0.08 6.33 13.05
N LYS A 36 -0.73 5.18 13.23
CA LYS A 36 -0.15 3.98 13.85
C LYS A 36 0.03 2.89 12.81
N SER A 37 1.13 2.15 12.91
CA SER A 37 1.33 0.95 12.10
C SER A 37 0.82 -0.27 12.85
N VAL A 38 -0.05 -1.04 12.21
CA VAL A 38 -0.62 -2.29 12.72
C VAL A 38 -0.45 -3.34 11.63
N GLU A 39 0.43 -4.33 11.84
CA GLU A 39 0.67 -5.45 10.91
C GLU A 39 0.92 -5.04 9.44
N GLY A 40 1.70 -3.98 9.22
CA GLY A 40 2.00 -3.47 7.88
C GLY A 40 0.94 -2.53 7.31
N TRP A 41 -0.21 -2.38 7.98
CA TRP A 41 -1.21 -1.37 7.68
C TRP A 41 -0.93 -0.08 8.43
N LYS A 42 -1.27 1.06 7.81
CA LYS A 42 -1.25 2.37 8.46
C LYS A 42 -2.68 2.76 8.80
N VAL A 43 -2.95 2.89 10.10
CA VAL A 43 -4.25 3.25 10.65
C VAL A 43 -4.17 4.67 11.20
N LEU A 44 -5.14 5.51 10.84
CA LEU A 44 -5.30 6.84 11.40
C LEU A 44 -6.17 6.75 12.66
N VAL A 45 -5.64 7.24 13.76
CA VAL A 45 -6.29 7.21 15.08
C VAL A 45 -6.51 8.63 15.55
N SER A 46 -7.73 9.01 15.92
CA SER A 46 -7.99 10.37 16.39
C SER A 46 -7.26 10.66 17.71
N ASP A 47 -6.60 11.82 17.78
CA ASP A 47 -5.93 12.31 18.99
C ASP A 47 -6.89 12.43 20.18
N GLN A 48 -8.17 12.68 19.91
CA GLN A 48 -9.20 12.76 20.93
C GLN A 48 -9.45 11.39 21.57
N LEU A 49 -9.52 10.32 20.78
CA LEU A 49 -9.70 8.96 21.29
C LEU A 49 -8.49 8.50 22.13
N LEU A 50 -7.29 8.89 21.72
CA LEU A 50 -6.07 8.62 22.48
C LEU A 50 -6.04 9.36 23.84
N LYS A 51 -6.69 10.53 23.94
CA LYS A 51 -6.75 11.32 25.17
C LYS A 51 -7.91 10.94 26.07
N GLU A 52 -9.10 10.75 25.51
CA GLU A 52 -10.33 10.50 26.26
C GLU A 52 -10.50 9.02 26.63
N SER A 53 -9.96 8.10 25.82
CA SER A 53 -10.18 6.66 26.00
C SER A 53 -8.96 5.85 25.53
N PRO A 54 -7.81 5.97 26.21
CA PRO A 54 -6.57 5.32 25.78
C PRO A 54 -6.65 3.78 25.80
N GLU A 55 -7.21 3.20 26.87
CA GLU A 55 -7.33 1.74 27.01
C GLU A 55 -8.26 1.10 25.96
N PRO A 56 -9.50 1.58 25.74
CA PRO A 56 -10.36 1.07 24.67
C PRO A 56 -9.72 1.22 23.28
N THR A 57 -9.05 2.35 23.03
CA THR A 57 -8.38 2.61 21.76
C THR A 57 -7.23 1.62 21.51
N ALA A 58 -6.43 1.33 22.54
CA ALA A 58 -5.38 0.33 22.47
C ALA A 58 -5.93 -1.08 22.21
N GLN A 59 -7.05 -1.45 22.85
CA GLN A 59 -7.71 -2.73 22.59
C GLN A 59 -8.24 -2.81 21.16
N ALA A 60 -8.87 -1.76 20.64
CA ALA A 60 -9.34 -1.71 19.27
C ALA A 60 -8.19 -1.87 18.26
N LEU A 61 -7.07 -1.16 18.47
CA LEU A 61 -5.88 -1.32 17.63
C LEU A 61 -5.31 -2.75 17.66
N LYS A 62 -5.33 -3.39 18.83
CA LYS A 62 -4.93 -4.79 18.96
C LYS A 62 -5.87 -5.74 18.22
N LEU A 63 -7.18 -5.51 18.30
CA LEU A 63 -8.17 -6.31 17.58
C LEU A 63 -8.05 -6.15 16.06
N LEU A 64 -7.75 -4.95 15.58
CA LEU A 64 -7.48 -4.71 14.16
C LEU A 64 -6.29 -5.55 13.68
N GLY A 65 -5.24 -5.71 14.47
CA GLY A 65 -4.13 -6.60 14.13
C GLY A 65 -4.51 -8.08 14.06
N VAL A 66 -5.53 -8.53 14.79
CA VAL A 66 -5.96 -9.95 14.75
C VAL A 66 -6.89 -10.25 13.56
N GLN A 67 -7.60 -9.24 13.05
CA GLN A 67 -8.66 -9.44 12.05
C GLN A 67 -8.29 -9.04 10.61
N LEU A 68 -7.19 -8.31 10.43
CA LEU A 68 -6.69 -7.89 9.11
C LEU A 68 -5.84 -8.98 8.44
#